data_AF-A0A0E0DIJ9-F1
#
_entry.id   AF-A0A0E0DIJ9-F1
#
_cell.length_a   1.000
_cell.length_b   1.000
_cell.length_c   1.000
_cell.angle_alpha   90.00
_cell.angle_beta   90.00
_cell.angle_gamma   90.00
#
_symmetry.space_group_name_H-M   'P 1'
#
loop_
_entity.id
_entity.type
_entity.pdbx_description
1 polymer ?
#
loop_
_entity_poly.entity_id
_entity_poly.type
_entity_poly.pdbx_seq_one_letter_code
_entity_poly.pdbx_strand_id
1 'polypeptide(L)'
;MGLTEEQERALQLLTSLEYLIFWHLPNLLSLPANLASLTSLKWLHIGDCPRITRLPEMGLPLSLTQLISIHGFCRQWFLVEII
;
A
#
# COMPACT_ATOMS: atom_id res chain seq x y z
N MET A 1 -2.65 -3.13 -13.73
CA MET A 1 -1.20 -3.11 -13.94
C MET A 1 -0.62 -2.50 -12.67
N GLY A 2 0.11 -3.30 -11.90
CA GLY A 2 0.71 -2.86 -10.64
C GLY A 2 2.04 -2.17 -10.84
N LEU A 3 2.80 -2.07 -9.75
CA LEU A 3 4.23 -1.74 -9.81
C LEU A 3 4.97 -2.81 -10.62
N THR A 4 6.12 -2.44 -11.19
CA THR A 4 7.02 -3.40 -11.83
C THR A 4 7.82 -4.17 -10.77
N GLU A 5 8.33 -5.35 -11.11
CA GLU A 5 9.21 -6.12 -10.21
C GLU A 5 10.42 -5.30 -9.74
N GLU A 6 10.95 -4.44 -10.60
CA GLU A 6 12.08 -3.56 -10.25
C GLU A 6 11.69 -2.52 -9.20
N GLN A 7 10.49 -1.94 -9.31
CA GLN A 7 9.96 -1.02 -8.29
C GLN A 7 9.73 -1.72 -6.95
N GLU A 8 9.21 -2.94 -6.98
CA GLU A 8 9.02 -3.74 -5.76
C GLU A 8 10.34 -4.11 -5.10
N ARG A 9 11.38 -4.44 -5.87
CA ARG A 9 12.73 -4.68 -5.35
C ARG A 9 13.36 -3.41 -4.79
N ALA A 10 13.18 -2.28 -5.45
CA ALA A 10 13.69 -1.00 -4.96
C ALA A 10 13.07 -0.61 -3.62
N LEU A 11 11.77 -0.89 -3.42
CA LEU A 11 11.10 -0.72 -2.13
C LEU A 11 11.75 -1.58 -1.03
N GLN A 12 12.24 -2.78 -1.30
CA GLN A 12 12.91 -3.60 -0.29
C GLN A 12 14.23 -3.01 0.22
N LEU A 13 14.89 -2.17 -0.59
CA LEU A 13 16.14 -1.52 -0.20
C LEU A 13 15.90 -0.27 0.67
N LEU A 14 14.65 0.19 0.74
CA LEU A 14 14.20 1.38 1.47
C LEU A 14 13.91 1.06 2.95
N THR A 15 14.85 0.39 3.64
CA THR A 15 14.66 -0.10 5.01
C THR A 15 14.43 1.00 6.05
N SER A 16 14.90 2.22 5.80
CA SER A 16 14.70 3.40 6.65
C SER A 16 13.48 4.25 6.24
N LEU A 17 12.69 3.79 5.27
CA LEU A 17 11.53 4.55 4.79
C LEU A 17 10.44 4.59 5.87
N GLU A 18 10.11 5.78 6.36
CA GLU A 18 9.06 5.96 7.37
C GLU A 18 7.70 6.35 6.78
N TYR A 19 7.71 6.95 5.58
CA TYR A 19 6.52 7.48 4.92
C TYR A 19 6.46 7.00 3.47
N LEU A 20 5.35 6.39 3.07
CA LEU A 20 5.11 5.90 1.72
C LEU A 20 3.73 6.38 1.23
N ILE A 21 3.70 6.93 0.02
CA ILE A 21 2.49 7.51 -0.58
C ILE A 21 2.26 6.89 -1.95
N PHE A 22 1.07 6.34 -2.15
CA PHE A 22 0.52 5.97 -3.45
C PHE A 22 -0.55 6.99 -3.81
N TRP A 23 -0.30 7.82 -4.82
CA TRP A 23 -1.21 8.89 -5.22
C TRP A 23 -1.54 8.81 -6.71
N HIS A 24 -2.83 8.91 -7.04
CA HIS A 24 -3.32 9.01 -8.41
C HIS A 24 -2.82 7.86 -9.31
N LEU A 25 -2.93 6.63 -8.84
CA LEU A 25 -2.55 5.43 -9.60
C LEU A 25 -3.81 4.70 -10.11
N PRO A 26 -4.36 5.12 -11.27
CA PRO A 26 -5.63 4.61 -11.78
C PRO A 26 -5.58 3.13 -12.17
N ASN A 27 -4.39 2.56 -12.36
CA ASN A 27 -4.18 1.18 -12.80
C ASN A 27 -3.71 0.23 -11.69
N LEU A 28 -3.39 0.75 -10.51
CA LEU A 28 -2.87 -0.02 -9.38
C LEU A 28 -3.98 -0.93 -8.83
N LEU A 29 -3.77 -2.23 -8.94
CA LEU A 29 -4.72 -3.26 -8.51
C LEU A 29 -4.50 -3.68 -7.05
N SER A 30 -3.24 -3.68 -6.64
CA SER A 30 -2.76 -4.12 -5.34
C SER A 30 -1.50 -3.37 -4.95
N LEU A 31 -1.22 -3.30 -3.65
CA LEU A 31 0.07 -2.86 -3.12
C LEU A 31 1.14 -3.95 -3.30
N PRO A 32 2.44 -3.59 -3.23
CA PRO A 32 3.54 -4.56 -3.24
C PRO A 32 3.34 -5.65 -2.19
N ALA A 33 3.49 -6.92 -2.56
CA ALA A 33 3.35 -8.05 -1.62
C ALA A 33 4.36 -7.99 -0.48
N ASN A 34 5.53 -7.42 -0.74
CA ASN A 34 6.68 -7.29 0.14
C ASN A 34 6.67 -5.99 0.96
N LEU A 35 5.57 -5.23 1.03
CA LEU A 35 5.46 -4.02 1.85
C LEU A 35 5.75 -4.29 3.35
N ALA A 36 5.44 -5.51 3.80
CA ALA A 36 5.77 -5.99 5.15
C ALA A 36 7.28 -5.95 5.48
N SER A 37 8.15 -5.96 4.46
CA SER A 37 9.60 -5.86 4.64
C SER A 37 10.09 -4.45 5.01
N LEU A 38 9.24 -3.43 4.86
CA LEU A 38 9.55 -2.04 5.23
C LEU A 38 9.44 -1.85 6.73
N THR A 39 10.42 -2.36 7.47
CA THR A 39 10.39 -2.43 8.95
C THR A 39 10.37 -1.07 9.63
N SER A 40 10.74 0.03 8.96
CA SER A 40 10.67 1.39 9.52
C SER A 40 9.41 2.17 9.11
N LEU A 41 8.54 1.60 8.28
CA LEU A 41 7.41 2.31 7.71
C LEU A 41 6.33 2.59 8.74
N LYS A 42 6.12 3.86 9.06
CA LYS A 42 5.15 4.32 10.06
C LYS A 42 3.85 4.82 9.42
N TRP A 43 3.92 5.36 8.21
CA TRP A 43 2.81 6.00 7.51
C TRP A 43 2.68 5.49 6.09
N LEU A 44 1.48 5.00 5.76
CA LEU A 44 1.11 4.59 4.40
C LEU A 44 -0.11 5.38 3.97
N HIS A 45 0.03 6.18 2.91
CA HIS A 45 -1.05 6.96 2.33
C HIS A 45 -1.42 6.43 0.96
N ILE A 46 -2.71 6.23 0.71
CA ILE A 46 -3.24 5.76 -0.57
C ILE A 46 -4.36 6.73 -0.97
N GLY A 47 -4.14 7.51 -2.02
CA GLY A 47 -5.09 8.52 -2.49
C GLY A 47 -5.33 8.40 -3.99
N ASP A 48 -6.58 8.56 -4.42
CA ASP A 48 -6.97 8.50 -5.85
C ASP A 48 -6.47 7.25 -6.60
N CYS A 49 -6.48 6.11 -5.92
CA CYS A 49 -6.18 4.79 -6.50
C CYS A 49 -7.48 3.96 -6.64
N PRO A 50 -8.34 4.22 -7.63
CA PRO A 50 -9.70 3.67 -7.71
C PRO A 50 -9.78 2.15 -7.93
N ARG A 51 -8.73 1.54 -8.48
CA ARG A 51 -8.69 0.11 -8.82
C ARG A 51 -8.06 -0.77 -7.74
N ILE A 52 -7.59 -0.17 -6.65
CA ILE A 52 -7.01 -0.94 -5.56
C ILE A 52 -8.16 -1.56 -4.77
N THR A 53 -8.14 -2.89 -4.65
CA THR A 53 -9.25 -3.65 -4.06
C THR A 53 -8.82 -4.47 -2.86
N ARG A 54 -7.51 -4.63 -2.63
CA ARG A 54 -6.96 -5.52 -1.60
C ARG A 54 -5.66 -4.97 -1.03
N LEU A 55 -5.43 -5.29 0.24
CA LEU A 55 -4.13 -5.18 0.90
C LEU A 55 -3.19 -6.30 0.42
N PRO A 56 -1.86 -6.14 0.59
CA PRO A 56 -0.90 -7.15 0.18
C PRO A 56 -1.06 -8.43 1.02
N GLU A 57 -0.87 -9.61 0.40
CA GLU A 57 -1.08 -10.91 1.05
C GLU A 57 -0.20 -11.14 2.27
N MET A 58 1.04 -10.62 2.29
CA MET A 58 1.93 -10.71 3.45
C MET A 58 1.58 -9.70 4.56
N GLY A 59 0.50 -8.94 4.40
CA GLY A 59 0.09 -7.92 5.34
C GLY A 59 0.90 -6.62 5.25
N LEU A 60 0.58 -5.70 6.15
CA LEU A 60 1.25 -4.41 6.29
C LEU A 60 2.45 -4.53 7.25
N PRO A 61 3.47 -3.66 7.12
CA PRO A 61 4.62 -3.69 8.02
C PRO A 61 4.18 -3.46 9.47
N LEU A 62 4.78 -4.19 10.40
CA LEU A 62 4.42 -4.16 11.83
C LEU A 62 4.67 -2.80 12.50
N SER A 63 5.55 -1.98 11.91
CA SER A 63 5.82 -0.61 12.36
C SER A 63 4.78 0.40 11.89
N LEU A 64 3.82 -0.02 11.07
CA LEU A 64 2.81 0.88 10.53
C LEU A 64 1.87 1.36 11.63
N THR A 65 1.92 2.66 11.89
CA THR A 65 1.09 3.32 12.90
C THR A 65 -0.14 3.98 12.29
N GLN A 66 -0.04 4.39 11.02
CA GLN A 66 -1.13 5.08 10.32
C GLN A 66 -1.27 4.57 8.89
N LEU A 67 -2.49 4.16 8.57
CA LEU A 67 -2.94 3.87 7.21
C LEU A 67 -4.01 4.89 6.84
N ILE A 68 -3.69 5.75 5.87
CA ILE A 68 -4.63 6.75 5.37
C ILE A 68 -5.05 6.32 3.96
N SER A 69 -6.35 6.15 3.77
CA SER A 69 -6.94 5.83 2.48
C SER A 69 -8.01 6.84 2.13
N ILE A 70 -7.77 7.63 1.07
CA ILE A 70 -8.69 8.66 0.60
C ILE A 70 -9.08 8.33 -0.83
N HIS A 71 -10.21 7.66 -0.98
CA HIS A 71 -10.80 7.42 -2.29
C HIS A 71 -11.91 8.43 -2.55
N GLY A 72 -11.74 9.23 -3.60
CA GLY A 72 -12.88 9.83 -4.29
C GLY A 72 -13.77 8.72 -4.83
N PHE A 73 -14.79 8.35 -4.05
CA PHE A 73 -15.83 7.37 -4.37
C PHE A 73 -15.35 5.94 -4.72
N CYS A 74 -15.07 5.10 -3.72
CA CYS A 74 -15.11 3.64 -3.94
C CYS A 74 -15.63 2.87 -2.72
N ARG A 75 -16.86 2.31 -2.85
CA ARG A 75 -17.62 1.53 -1.84
C ARG A 75 -16.99 0.19 -1.41
N GLN A 76 -15.74 -0.10 -1.80
CA GLN A 76 -15.11 -1.42 -1.59
C GLN A 76 -14.09 -1.47 -0.44
N TRP A 77 -13.75 -0.33 0.17
CA TRP A 77 -12.80 -0.27 1.28
C TRP A 77 -13.37 -0.73 2.63
N PHE A 78 -14.70 -0.83 2.76
CA PHE A 78 -15.35 -1.25 4.00
C PHE A 78 -15.43 -2.77 4.20
N LEU A 79 -14.86 -3.59 3.30
CA LEU A 79 -14.86 -5.06 3.40
C LEU A 79 -13.51 -5.67 3.79
N VAL A 80 -12.53 -4.85 4.22
CA VAL A 80 -11.23 -5.36 4.74
C VAL A 80 -11.19 -5.46 6.26
N GLU A 81 -12.28 -5.11 6.96
CA GLU A 81 -12.51 -5.52 8.34
C GLU A 81 -13.30 -6.84 8.31
N ILE A 82 -12.86 -7.85 9.08
CA ILE A 82 -13.35 -9.25 9.16
C ILE A 82 -12.55 -10.24 8.28
N ILE A 83 -11.26 -10.44 8.58
CA ILE A 83 -10.67 -11.74 9.00
C ILE A 83 -9.58 -11.43 10.03
#